data_AF-A0A1G9INP7-F1
#
_entry.id   AF-A0A1G9INP7-F1
#
_cell.length_a   1.000
_cell.length_b   1.000
_cell.length_c   1.000
_cell.angle_alpha   90.00
_cell.angle_beta   90.00
_cell.angle_gamma   90.00
#
_symmetry.space_group_name_H-M   'P 1'
#
loop_
_entity.id
_entity.type
_entity.pdbx_description
1 polymer ?
#
loop_
_entity_poly.entity_id
_entity_poly.type
_entity_poly.pdbx_seq_one_letter_code
_entity_poly.pdbx_strand_id
1 'polypeptide(L)'
;MNQRGQAMLIVVVLLGILLIVKSLWFDPVGGLEGEKETYRVFAQEVASLQNTSLLERWGLLTYRVMFVLQEEEEGITEVMYRDNTSEEWITEVLEGQYRAKVRAYLLYTIPMKDIHIKGGIQEWKQH
;
A
#
# COMPACT_ATOMS: atom_id res chain seq x y z
N MET A 1 20.93 22.68 28.87
CA MET A 1 20.21 21.39 28.87
C MET A 1 20.99 20.43 29.75
N ASN A 2 20.36 19.76 30.73
CA ASN A 2 21.07 18.84 31.63
C ASN A 2 21.60 17.62 30.84
N GLN A 3 22.73 17.03 31.27
CA GLN A 3 23.34 15.86 30.59
C GLN A 3 22.33 14.73 30.36
N ARG A 4 21.41 14.51 31.32
CA ARG A 4 20.30 13.55 31.19
C ARG A 4 19.31 13.92 30.08
N GLY A 5 18.98 15.20 29.93
CA GLY A 5 18.10 15.69 28.87
C GLY A 5 18.73 15.57 27.49
N GLN A 6 20.04 15.82 27.38
CA GLN A 6 20.78 15.63 26.14
C GLN A 6 20.84 14.14 25.74
N ALA A 7 21.09 13.24 26.70
CA ALA A 7 21.06 11.81 26.46
C ALA A 7 19.68 11.32 26.01
N MET A 8 18.59 11.76 26.67
CA MET A 8 17.22 11.43 26.24
C MET A 8 16.93 11.92 24.83
N LEU A 9 17.32 13.15 24.48
CA LEU A 9 17.11 13.69 23.15
C LEU A 9 17.85 12.88 22.08
N ILE A 10 19.10 12.48 22.34
CA ILE A 10 19.87 11.63 21.44
C ILE A 10 19.18 10.27 21.25
N VAL A 11 18.70 9.64 22.32
CA VAL A 11 17.98 8.36 22.25
C VAL A 11 16.69 8.49 21.45
N VAL A 12 15.92 9.56 21.64
CA VAL A 12 14.68 9.81 20.88
C VAL A 12 14.98 9.98 19.39
N VAL A 13 16.02 10.75 19.03
CA VAL A 13 16.43 10.92 17.64
C VAL A 13 16.87 9.59 17.02
N LEU A 14 17.68 8.81 17.75
CA LEU A 14 18.16 7.51 17.26
C LEU A 14 17.02 6.51 17.05
N LEU A 15 16.08 6.43 18.00
CA LEU A 15 14.87 5.62 17.85
C LEU A 15 14.01 6.09 16.69
N GLY A 16 13.86 7.41 16.51
CA GLY A 16 13.15 7.99 15.37
C GLY A 16 13.74 7.57 14.03
N ILE A 17 15.08 7.64 13.89
CA ILE A 17 15.77 7.19 12.68
C ILE A 17 15.52 5.69 12.44
N LEU A 18 15.64 4.86 13.47
CA LEU A 18 15.41 3.41 13.35
C LEU A 18 13.98 3.09 12.88
N LEU A 19 12.98 3.81 13.40
CA LEU A 19 11.59 3.63 12.99
C LEU A 19 11.36 4.04 11.53
N ILE A 20 11.96 5.15 11.10
CA ILE A 20 11.88 5.61 9.69
C ILE A 20 12.52 4.58 8.77
N VAL A 21 13.73 4.11 9.08
CA VAL A 21 14.44 3.11 8.28
C VAL A 21 13.63 1.81 8.19
N LYS A 22 13.09 1.34 9.33
CA LYS A 22 12.23 0.16 9.36
C LYS A 22 11.03 0.33 8.42
N SER A 23 10.35 1.47 8.50
CA SER A 23 9.16 1.73 7.72
C SER A 23 9.45 1.89 6.22
N LEU A 24 10.61 2.42 5.86
CA LEU A 24 10.99 2.59 4.46
C LEU A 24 11.42 1.28 3.80
N TRP A 25 12.18 0.43 4.50
CA TRP A 25 12.78 -0.78 3.90
C TRP A 25 12.02 -2.07 4.14
N PHE A 26 11.33 -2.24 5.26
CA PHE A 26 10.72 -3.53 5.61
C PHE A 26 9.22 -3.59 5.35
N ASP A 27 8.57 -2.45 5.17
CA ASP A 27 7.13 -2.41 4.97
C ASP A 27 6.68 -2.70 3.52
N PRO A 28 7.31 -2.17 2.45
CA PRO A 28 6.82 -2.44 1.10
C PRO A 28 7.10 -3.90 0.69
N VAL A 29 6.15 -4.49 -0.02
CA VAL A 29 6.38 -5.76 -0.72
C VAL A 29 7.54 -5.54 -1.71
N GLY A 30 8.49 -6.49 -1.74
CA GLY A 30 9.60 -6.46 -2.68
C GLY A 30 9.12 -6.59 -4.13
N GLY A 31 10.05 -6.59 -5.08
CA GLY A 31 9.72 -6.81 -6.50
C GLY A 31 8.91 -8.10 -6.67
N LEU A 32 7.69 -7.97 -7.18
CA LEU A 32 6.87 -9.10 -7.61
C LEU A 32 6.99 -9.24 -9.12
N GLU A 33 6.73 -10.44 -9.63
CA GLU A 33 6.76 -10.75 -11.06
C GLU A 33 5.41 -11.32 -11.48
N GLY A 34 5.05 -11.13 -12.76
CA GLY A 34 3.83 -11.66 -13.37
C GLY A 34 2.55 -11.12 -12.74
N GLU A 35 1.53 -11.97 -12.61
CA GLU A 35 0.18 -11.62 -12.14
C GLU A 35 0.17 -11.01 -10.72
N LYS A 36 1.13 -11.37 -9.87
CA LYS A 36 1.26 -10.79 -8.52
C LYS A 36 1.63 -9.31 -8.57
N GLU A 37 2.42 -8.90 -9.57
CA GLU A 37 2.75 -7.50 -9.79
C GLU A 37 1.55 -6.74 -10.34
N THR A 38 0.81 -7.33 -11.28
CA THR A 38 -0.46 -6.76 -11.76
C THR A 38 -1.44 -6.54 -10.60
N TYR A 39 -1.62 -7.55 -9.74
CA TYR A 39 -2.49 -7.45 -8.57
C TYR A 39 -1.98 -6.43 -7.54
N ARG A 40 -0.67 -6.25 -7.41
CA ARG A 40 -0.06 -5.21 -6.56
C ARG A 40 -0.49 -3.82 -7.03
N VAL A 41 -0.40 -3.55 -8.32
CA VAL A 41 -0.78 -2.25 -8.91
C VAL A 41 -2.28 -2.02 -8.71
N PHE A 42 -3.12 -3.00 -9.04
CA PHE A 42 -4.56 -2.96 -8.78
C PHE A 42 -4.89 -2.64 -7.32
N ALA A 43 -4.29 -3.37 -6.37
CA ALA A 43 -4.54 -3.19 -4.95
C ALA A 43 -4.13 -1.78 -4.47
N GLN A 44 -3.02 -1.25 -4.99
CA GLN A 44 -2.56 0.09 -4.65
C GLN A 44 -3.54 1.17 -5.11
N GLU A 45 -4.07 1.06 -6.34
CA GLU A 45 -5.06 2.01 -6.87
C GLU A 45 -6.37 1.94 -6.08
N VAL A 46 -6.92 0.73 -5.90
CA VAL A 46 -8.16 0.53 -5.15
C VAL A 46 -8.03 1.07 -3.71
N ALA A 47 -6.89 0.88 -3.06
CA ALA A 47 -6.66 1.38 -1.70
C ALA A 47 -6.68 2.91 -1.62
N SER A 48 -6.10 3.60 -2.62
CA SER A 48 -6.12 5.07 -2.69
C SER A 48 -7.54 5.60 -2.87
N LEU A 49 -8.35 4.86 -3.63
CA LEU A 49 -9.70 5.27 -3.98
C LEU A 49 -10.73 5.00 -2.87
N GLN A 50 -10.57 3.92 -2.10
CA GLN A 50 -11.45 3.59 -0.96
C GLN A 50 -11.32 4.57 0.21
N ASN A 51 -10.30 5.43 0.26
CA ASN A 51 -10.04 6.29 1.40
C ASN A 51 -10.42 7.75 1.11
N THR A 52 -11.57 8.20 1.61
CA THR A 52 -12.10 9.56 1.38
C THR A 52 -11.72 10.58 2.47
N SER A 53 -10.72 10.28 3.30
CA SER A 53 -10.34 11.14 4.43
C SER A 53 -9.83 12.53 4.02
N LEU A 54 -9.92 13.52 4.91
CA LEU A 54 -9.35 14.85 4.67
C LEU A 54 -7.83 14.82 4.42
N LEU A 55 -7.13 13.88 5.05
CA LEU A 55 -5.68 13.68 4.87
C LEU A 55 -5.34 13.22 3.44
N GLU A 56 -6.23 12.44 2.81
CA GLU A 56 -6.11 12.06 1.39
C GLU A 56 -6.26 13.29 0.50
N ARG A 57 -7.28 14.12 0.75
CA ARG A 57 -7.55 15.32 -0.03
C ARG A 57 -6.41 16.34 0.02
N TRP A 58 -5.62 16.32 1.09
CA TRP A 58 -4.43 17.17 1.23
C TRP A 58 -3.16 16.52 0.67
N GLY A 59 -3.24 15.31 0.11
CA GLY A 59 -2.09 14.60 -0.46
C GLY A 59 -1.06 14.16 0.57
N LEU A 60 -1.45 14.01 1.85
CA LEU A 60 -0.53 13.66 2.94
C LEU A 60 -0.40 12.17 3.18
N LEU A 61 -1.26 11.37 2.56
CA LEU A 61 -1.26 9.92 2.68
C LEU A 61 -0.51 9.29 1.51
N THR A 62 0.22 8.22 1.82
CA THR A 62 0.90 7.38 0.84
C THR A 62 0.51 5.94 1.09
N TYR A 63 0.17 5.22 0.03
CA TYR A 63 -0.24 3.83 0.10
C TYR A 63 0.91 2.92 -0.29
N ARG A 64 1.17 1.90 0.52
CA ARG A 64 2.17 0.88 0.22
C ARG A 64 1.57 -0.49 0.35
N VAL A 65 1.73 -1.31 -0.68
CA VAL A 65 1.33 -2.71 -0.63
C VAL A 65 2.35 -3.45 0.23
N MET A 66 1.89 -4.05 1.32
CA MET A 66 2.70 -4.78 2.29
C MET A 66 2.96 -6.21 1.82
N PHE A 67 1.94 -6.85 1.23
CA PHE A 67 2.05 -8.17 0.63
C PHE A 67 0.93 -8.40 -0.37
N VAL A 68 1.20 -9.31 -1.30
CA VAL A 68 0.23 -9.91 -2.22
C VAL A 68 0.35 -11.43 -2.07
N LEU A 69 -0.77 -12.11 -1.88
CA LEU A 69 -0.86 -13.55 -1.75
C LEU A 69 -1.92 -14.08 -2.72
N GLN A 70 -1.58 -15.15 -3.43
CA GLN A 70 -2.57 -15.96 -4.13
C GLN A 70 -3.11 -16.97 -3.11
N GLU A 71 -4.39 -16.85 -2.76
CA GLU A 71 -5.04 -17.71 -1.77
C GLU A 71 -5.43 -19.06 -2.38
N GLU A 72 -5.87 -19.05 -3.63
CA GLU A 72 -6.32 -20.23 -4.36
C GLU A 72 -5.77 -20.17 -5.79
N GLU A 73 -5.30 -21.31 -6.30
CA GLU A 73 -4.87 -21.44 -7.71
C GLU A 73 -6.09 -21.55 -8.66
N GLU A 74 -7.22 -22.05 -8.15
CA GLU A 74 -8.45 -22.17 -8.91
C GLU A 74 -9.27 -20.87 -8.88
N GLY A 75 -9.98 -20.59 -9.98
CA GLY A 75 -10.83 -19.41 -10.13
C GLY A 75 -10.16 -18.30 -10.96
N ILE A 76 -10.83 -17.15 -11.03
CA ILE A 76 -10.34 -15.99 -11.77
C ILE A 76 -10.50 -14.71 -10.95
N THR A 77 -9.56 -13.79 -11.10
CA THR A 77 -9.61 -12.46 -10.49
C THR A 77 -9.51 -11.41 -11.58
N GLU A 78 -10.62 -10.70 -11.84
CA GLU A 78 -10.62 -9.60 -12.81
C GLU A 78 -10.13 -8.31 -12.14
N VAL A 79 -9.08 -7.72 -12.65
CA VAL A 79 -8.48 -6.49 -12.12
C VAL A 79 -8.57 -5.38 -13.14
N MET A 80 -8.76 -4.15 -12.66
CA MET A 80 -8.74 -2.96 -13.50
C MET A 80 -7.76 -1.95 -12.90
N TYR A 81 -6.72 -1.61 -13.64
CA TYR A 81 -5.65 -0.73 -13.18
C TYR A 81 -5.18 0.20 -14.30
N ARG A 82 -4.53 1.31 -13.94
CA ARG A 82 -3.94 2.21 -14.93
C ARG A 82 -2.56 1.73 -15.34
N ASP A 83 -2.32 1.58 -16.64
CA ASP A 83 -0.99 1.27 -17.12
C ASP A 83 -0.06 2.48 -16.98
N ASN A 84 1.13 2.24 -16.44
CA ASN A 84 2.13 3.28 -16.21
C ASN A 84 2.71 3.86 -17.52
N THR A 85 2.61 3.13 -18.64
CA THR A 85 3.19 3.56 -19.92
C THR A 85 2.20 4.35 -20.76
N SER A 86 0.97 3.85 -20.90
CA SER A 86 -0.07 4.45 -21.74
C SER A 86 -1.02 5.38 -20.97
N GLU A 87 -1.00 5.36 -19.64
CA GLU A 87 -1.98 6.04 -18.78
C GLU A 87 -3.44 5.61 -19.03
N GLU A 88 -3.66 4.53 -19.77
CA GLU A 88 -4.98 3.98 -20.06
C GLU A 88 -5.42 2.99 -18.98
N TRP A 89 -6.73 2.89 -18.78
CA TRP A 89 -7.33 1.88 -17.91
C TRP A 89 -7.33 0.54 -18.64
N ILE A 90 -6.66 -0.44 -18.06
CA ILE A 90 -6.59 -1.80 -18.58
C ILE A 90 -7.36 -2.72 -17.63
N THR A 91 -8.16 -3.60 -18.21
CA THR A 91 -8.78 -4.71 -17.49
C THR A 91 -8.07 -6.01 -17.87
N GLU A 92 -7.62 -6.75 -16.87
CA GLU A 92 -6.93 -8.03 -17.04
C GLU A 92 -7.58 -9.10 -16.14
N VAL A 93 -7.64 -10.34 -16.61
CA VAL A 93 -8.13 -11.48 -15.85
C VAL A 93 -6.93 -12.30 -15.39
N LEU A 94 -6.74 -12.42 -14.08
CA LEU A 94 -5.68 -13.20 -13.46
C LEU A 94 -6.20 -14.59 -13.08
N GLU A 95 -5.34 -15.61 -13.18
CA GLU A 95 -5.67 -16.97 -12.75
C GLU A 95 -5.55 -17.12 -11.23
N GLY A 96 -6.60 -17.66 -10.60
CA GLY A 96 -6.69 -17.84 -9.15
C GLY A 96 -7.26 -16.64 -8.39
N GLN A 97 -7.31 -16.76 -7.07
CA GLN A 97 -7.83 -15.76 -6.15
C GLN A 97 -6.70 -15.06 -5.41
N TYR A 98 -6.72 -13.74 -5.38
CA TYR A 98 -5.67 -12.95 -4.74
C TYR A 98 -6.19 -12.14 -3.55
N ARG A 99 -5.26 -11.87 -2.63
CA ARG A 99 -5.42 -10.97 -1.49
C ARG A 99 -4.20 -10.08 -1.37
N ALA A 100 -4.44 -8.80 -1.14
CA ALA A 100 -3.41 -7.83 -0.81
C ALA A 100 -3.70 -7.12 0.50
N LYS A 101 -2.64 -6.76 1.20
CA LYS A 101 -2.70 -5.81 2.31
C LYS A 101 -1.99 -4.53 1.90
N VAL A 102 -2.71 -3.42 1.95
CA VAL A 102 -2.18 -2.09 1.68
C VAL A 102 -2.22 -1.29 2.97
N ARG A 103 -1.14 -0.57 3.25
CA ARG A 103 -1.04 0.29 4.44
C ARG A 103 -0.92 1.74 4.00
N ALA A 104 -1.75 2.58 4.60
CA ALA A 104 -1.69 4.03 4.43
C ALA A 104 -0.70 4.63 5.45
N TYR A 105 0.15 5.52 4.96
CA TYR A 105 1.16 6.23 5.75
C TYR A 105 0.92 7.72 5.69
N LEU A 106 0.91 8.38 6.84
CA LEU A 106 1.00 9.83 6.92
C LEU A 106 2.47 10.25 6.74
N LEU A 107 2.72 11.23 5.87
CA LEU A 107 4.06 11.76 5.59
C LEU A 107 5.08 10.64 5.29
N TYR A 108 4.68 9.63 4.51
CA TYR A 108 5.49 8.49 4.08
C TYR A 108 6.03 7.56 5.17
N THR A 109 5.80 7.83 6.46
CA THR A 109 6.54 7.20 7.57
C THR A 109 5.66 6.69 8.70
N ILE A 110 4.54 7.37 8.99
CA ILE A 110 3.69 7.02 10.14
C ILE A 110 2.53 6.15 9.64
N PRO A 111 2.47 4.85 9.99
CA PRO A 111 1.38 4.00 9.56
C PRO A 111 0.06 4.43 10.22
N MET A 112 -0.96 4.66 9.41
CA MET A 112 -2.26 5.17 9.86
C MET A 112 -3.34 4.08 9.86
N LYS A 113 -3.39 3.28 8.79
CA LYS A 113 -4.45 2.30 8.57
C LYS A 113 -4.01 1.17 7.67
N ASP A 114 -4.50 -0.03 7.98
CA ASP A 114 -4.40 -1.21 7.13
C ASP A 114 -5.69 -1.40 6.32
N ILE A 115 -5.56 -1.64 5.02
CA ILE A 115 -6.62 -1.86 4.05
C ILE A 115 -6.40 -3.26 3.46
N HIS A 116 -7.44 -4.09 3.46
CA HIS A 116 -7.36 -5.45 2.95
C HIS A 116 -8.22 -5.55 1.69
N ILE A 117 -7.61 -5.97 0.59
CA ILE A 117 -8.24 -6.12 -0.70
C ILE A 117 -8.23 -7.61 -1.04
N LYS A 118 -9.38 -8.15 -1.46
CA LYS A 118 -9.55 -9.56 -1.81
C LYS A 118 -10.33 -9.65 -3.11
N GLY A 119 -9.94 -10.56 -4.00
CA GLY A 119 -10.58 -10.75 -5.31
C GLY A 119 -10.41 -9.55 -6.23
N GLY A 120 -11.35 -9.36 -7.17
CA GLY A 120 -11.27 -8.43 -8.28
C GLY A 120 -12.63 -7.92 -8.77
N ILE A 121 -12.63 -6.71 -9.35
CA ILE A 121 -13.71 -5.73 -9.57
C ILE A 121 -14.68 -5.57 -8.38
N GLN A 122 -14.50 -4.49 -7.60
CA GLN A 122 -15.60 -3.86 -6.86
C GLN A 122 -16.25 -2.84 -7.79
N GLU A 123 -17.47 -3.12 -8.27
CA GLU A 123 -18.26 -2.18 -9.08
C GLU A 123 -18.21 -0.79 -8.44
N TRP A 124 -17.55 0.14 -9.13
CA TRP A 124 -17.66 1.55 -8.88
C TRP A 124 -19.10 1.97 -9.19
N LYS A 125 -20.00 1.83 -8.22
CA LYS A 125 -21.32 2.47 -8.29
C LYS A 125 -21.08 3.97 -8.34
N GLN A 126 -21.17 4.51 -9.55
CA GLN A 126 -21.49 5.89 -9.82
C GLN A 126 -22.67 6.30 -8.93
N HIS A 127 -22.41 7.21 -7.98
CA HIS A 127 -23.43 8.02 -7.35
C HIS A 127 -22.93 9.45 -7.23
#